data_AF-A0A5N8YUC5-F1
#
_entry.id   AF-A0A5N8YUC5-F1
#
_cell.length_a   1.000
_cell.length_b   1.000
_cell.length_c   1.000
_cell.angle_alpha   90.00
_cell.angle_beta   90.00
_cell.angle_gamma   90.00
#
_symmetry.space_group_name_H-M   'P 1'
#
loop_
_entity.id
_entity.type
_entity.pdbx_description
1 polymer ?
#
loop_
_entity_poly.entity_id
_entity_poly.type
_entity_poly.pdbx_seq_one_letter_code
_entity_poly.pdbx_strand_id
1 'polypeptide(L)'
;MSKRKDRERFLAQKQLNPDYVGFRGHTLGAGVEPTTQLESITCTRCGRKRNVAAGVALEHSGDYICSTCEDELETEPSDEDQTNP
;
A
#
# COMPACT_ATOMS: atom_id res chain seq x y z
N MET A 1 -17.53 -5.44 -28.97
CA MET A 1 -18.20 -6.07 -27.81
C MET A 1 -19.69 -5.76 -27.90
N SER A 2 -20.53 -6.76 -28.15
CA SER A 2 -21.97 -6.57 -28.36
C SER A 2 -22.73 -6.67 -27.03
N LYS A 3 -23.73 -5.80 -26.83
CA LYS A 3 -24.58 -5.74 -25.62
C LYS A 3 -25.15 -7.10 -25.20
N ARG A 4 -25.36 -8.01 -26.16
CA ARG A 4 -25.86 -9.37 -25.90
C ARG A 4 -24.87 -10.23 -25.11
N LYS A 5 -23.59 -10.20 -25.48
CA LYS A 5 -22.53 -10.98 -24.84
C LYS A 5 -22.26 -10.49 -23.42
N ASP A 6 -22.36 -9.19 -23.19
CA ASP A 6 -22.22 -8.59 -21.87
C ASP A 6 -23.37 -9.01 -20.94
N ARG A 7 -24.61 -9.09 -21.46
CA ARG A 7 -25.78 -9.58 -20.70
C ARG A 7 -25.64 -11.06 -20.33
N GLU A 8 -25.22 -11.90 -21.27
CA GLU A 8 -24.98 -13.34 -21.02
C GLU A 8 -23.92 -13.53 -19.92
N ARG A 9 -22.80 -12.78 -20.00
CA ARG A 9 -21.74 -12.81 -18.98
C ARG A 9 -22.23 -12.37 -17.61
N PHE A 10 -23.05 -11.31 -17.54
CA PHE A 10 -23.63 -10.83 -16.29
C PHE A 10 -24.56 -11.88 -15.65
N LEU A 11 -25.44 -12.51 -16.43
CA LEU A 11 -26.36 -13.52 -15.92
C LEU A 11 -25.64 -14.78 -15.43
N ALA A 12 -24.62 -15.25 -16.16
CA ALA A 12 -23.79 -16.37 -15.72
C ALA A 12 -23.10 -16.08 -14.38
N GLN A 13 -22.60 -14.86 -14.20
CA GLN A 13 -21.95 -14.48 -12.95
C GLN A 13 -22.92 -14.30 -11.78
N LYS A 14 -24.15 -13.84 -12.05
CA LYS A 14 -25.22 -13.76 -11.05
C LYS A 14 -25.74 -15.14 -10.61
N GLN A 15 -25.72 -16.12 -11.50
CA GLN A 15 -26.07 -17.50 -11.13
C GLN A 15 -25.06 -18.13 -10.18
N LEU A 16 -23.76 -17.84 -10.39
CA LEU A 16 -22.69 -18.32 -9.51
C LEU A 16 -22.65 -17.56 -8.18
N ASN A 17 -22.92 -16.25 -8.22
CA ASN A 17 -22.93 -15.37 -7.05
C ASN A 17 -24.22 -14.52 -7.05
N PRO A 18 -25.26 -14.91 -6.29
CA PRO A 18 -26.55 -14.22 -6.30
C PRO A 18 -26.45 -12.74 -5.89
N ASP A 19 -25.45 -12.40 -5.07
CA ASP A 19 -25.14 -11.04 -4.61
C ASP A 19 -24.24 -10.23 -5.56
N TYR A 20 -23.99 -10.74 -6.77
CA TYR A 20 -23.16 -10.04 -7.76
C TYR A 20 -23.85 -8.79 -8.32
N VAL A 21 -23.42 -7.62 -7.84
CA VAL A 21 -23.93 -6.29 -8.26
C VAL A 21 -23.34 -5.77 -9.58
N GLY A 22 -22.39 -6.51 -10.18
CA GLY A 22 -21.73 -6.15 -11.44
C GLY A 22 -20.49 -5.27 -11.26
N PHE A 23 -19.65 -5.21 -12.31
CA PHE A 23 -18.34 -4.53 -12.33
C PHE A 23 -18.39 -3.00 -12.06
N ARG A 24 -19.55 -2.37 -12.24
CA ARG A 24 -19.79 -0.95 -11.92
C ARG A 24 -20.75 -0.76 -10.75
N GLY A 25 -21.24 -1.84 -10.15
CA GLY A 25 -21.94 -1.73 -8.88
C GLY A 25 -20.93 -1.16 -7.89
N HIS A 26 -21.28 -0.07 -7.20
CA HIS A 26 -20.58 0.30 -5.99
C HIS A 26 -20.76 -0.87 -5.03
N THR A 27 -19.85 -1.84 -5.09
CA THR A 27 -19.50 -2.57 -3.89
C THR A 27 -19.12 -1.46 -2.93
N LEU A 28 -19.98 -1.16 -1.96
CA LEU A 28 -19.53 -0.72 -0.66
C LEU A 28 -18.36 -1.64 -0.38
N GLY A 29 -17.13 -1.13 -0.62
CA GLY A 29 -15.93 -1.95 -0.55
C GLY A 29 -16.06 -2.69 0.75
N ALA A 30 -15.99 -4.03 0.70
CA ALA A 30 -16.07 -4.87 1.89
C ALA A 30 -15.32 -4.12 2.98
N GLY A 31 -16.05 -3.71 4.03
CA GLY A 31 -15.67 -2.66 4.96
C GLY A 31 -14.38 -3.01 5.69
N VAL A 32 -13.27 -2.89 4.99
CA VAL A 32 -11.96 -2.70 5.57
C VAL A 32 -11.99 -1.24 5.97
N GLU A 33 -12.72 -0.98 7.06
CA GLU A 33 -12.36 0.13 7.93
C GLU A 33 -10.83 0.07 8.04
N PRO A 34 -10.10 1.14 7.69
CA PRO A 34 -8.68 1.16 7.94
C PRO A 34 -8.50 1.13 9.47
N THR A 35 -8.43 -0.07 10.04
CA THR A 35 -8.30 -0.30 11.49
C THR A 35 -7.01 0.31 12.03
N THR A 36 -6.07 0.62 11.13
CA THR A 36 -4.84 1.33 11.42
C THR A 36 -5.06 2.83 11.27
N GLN A 37 -5.21 3.52 12.40
CA GLN A 37 -5.11 4.97 12.44
C GLN A 37 -3.73 5.37 11.93
N LEU A 38 -3.70 6.23 10.92
CA LEU A 38 -2.46 6.77 10.37
C LEU A 38 -2.21 8.15 10.98
N GLU A 39 -0.97 8.36 11.42
CA GLU A 39 -0.51 9.65 11.92
C GLU A 39 0.57 10.21 11.00
N SER A 40 0.58 11.54 10.90
CA SER A 40 1.59 12.25 10.13
C SER A 40 2.82 12.53 10.99
N ILE A 41 3.96 11.96 10.62
CA ILE A 41 5.25 12.20 11.27
C ILE A 41 6.27 12.76 10.26
N THR A 42 7.23 13.54 10.73
CA THR A 42 8.26 14.14 9.87
C THR A 42 9.54 13.32 9.95
N CYS A 43 10.07 12.88 8.81
CA CYS A 43 11.35 12.21 8.77
C CYS A 43 12.47 13.17 9.20
N THR A 44 13.29 12.76 10.17
CA THR A 44 14.41 13.56 10.69
C THR A 44 15.54 13.75 9.68
N ARG A 45 15.68 12.84 8.71
CA ARG A 45 16.74 12.91 7.68
C ARG A 45 16.37 13.78 6.49
N CYS A 46 15.24 13.47 5.85
CA CYS A 46 14.82 14.18 4.64
C CYS A 46 13.79 15.30 4.87
N GLY A 47 13.31 15.49 6.11
CA GLY A 47 12.34 16.52 6.46
C GLY A 47 10.94 16.33 5.85
N ARG A 48 10.68 15.22 5.16
CA ARG A 48 9.39 14.96 4.50
C ARG A 48 8.39 14.37 5.49
N LYS A 49 7.13 14.82 5.40
CA LYS A 49 6.00 14.24 6.14
C LYS A 49 5.62 12.89 5.55
N ARG A 50 5.45 11.88 6.41
CA ARG A 50 5.00 10.52 6.07
C ARG A 50 3.77 10.18 6.90
N ASN A 51 2.89 9.37 6.31
CA ASN A 51 1.76 8.79 7.02
C ASN A 51 2.17 7.39 7.47
N VAL A 52 2.27 7.18 8.78
CA VAL A 52 2.65 5.90 9.39
C VAL A 52 1.56 5.44 10.35
N ALA A 53 1.58 4.17 10.76
CA ALA A 53 0.65 3.70 11.78
C ALA A 53 0.87 4.46 13.10
N ALA A 54 -0.22 4.81 13.80
CA ALA A 54 -0.17 5.58 15.04
C ALA A 54 0.79 4.98 16.09
N GLY A 55 0.88 3.65 16.18
CA GLY A 55 1.86 2.98 17.06
C GLY A 55 3.32 3.36 16.73
N VAL A 56 3.67 3.38 15.44
CA VAL A 56 5.01 3.74 14.96
C VAL A 56 5.29 5.22 15.19
N ALA A 57 4.29 6.08 14.98
CA ALA A 57 4.44 7.52 15.25
C ALA A 57 4.68 7.81 16.74
N LEU A 58 4.02 7.07 17.63
CA LEU A 58 4.22 7.18 19.08
C LEU A 58 5.59 6.66 19.52
N GLU A 59 6.03 5.52 18.99
CA GLU A 59 7.33 4.91 19.29
C GLU A 59 8.50 5.78 18.80
N HIS A 60 8.38 6.37 17.61
CA HIS A 60 9.45 7.11 16.93
C HIS A 60 9.21 8.62 16.85
N SER A 61 8.48 9.19 17.81
CA SER A 61 8.03 10.60 17.78
C SER A 61 9.14 11.65 17.60
N GLY A 62 10.41 11.32 17.88
CA GLY A 62 11.54 12.24 17.77
C GLY A 62 12.67 11.83 16.81
N ASP A 63 12.72 10.58 16.37
CA ASP A 63 13.85 10.02 15.62
C ASP A 63 13.44 9.31 14.32
N TYR A 64 12.16 9.34 13.97
CA TYR A 64 11.63 8.66 12.78
C TYR A 64 12.44 8.91 11.50
N ILE A 65 12.93 7.81 10.92
CA ILE A 65 13.56 7.77 9.59
C ILE A 65 12.56 7.08 8.64
N CYS A 66 12.39 7.60 7.42
CA CYS A 66 11.49 6.97 6.46
C CYS A 66 12.21 5.86 5.70
N SER A 67 11.46 4.84 5.26
CA SER A 67 12.00 3.67 4.54
C SER A 67 13.00 4.05 3.45
N THR A 68 12.71 5.07 2.62
CA THR A 68 13.65 5.54 1.59
C THR A 68 15.03 5.92 2.12
N CYS A 69 15.09 6.56 3.29
CA CYS A 69 16.35 6.94 3.92
C CYS A 69 16.98 5.79 4.72
N GLU A 70 16.20 4.80 5.14
CA GLU A 70 16.72 3.56 5.73
C GLU A 70 17.36 2.70 4.64
N ASP A 71 16.67 2.51 3.51
CA ASP A 71 17.16 1.78 2.33
C ASP A 71 18.50 2.37 1.84
N GLU A 72 18.63 3.70 1.78
CA GLU A 72 19.89 4.38 1.42
C GLU A 72 21.05 4.07 2.37
N LEU A 73 20.79 3.86 3.66
CA LEU A 73 21.83 3.49 4.64
C LEU A 73 22.21 2.01 4.54
N GLU A 74 21.26 1.14 4.22
CA GLU A 74 21.50 -0.30 4.05
C GLU A 74 22.19 -0.61 2.71
N THR A 75 22.09 0.28 1.73
CA THR A 75 22.67 0.09 0.39
C THR A 75 24.12 0.57 0.29
N GLU A 76 24.80 0.95 1.38
CA GLU A 76 26.25 1.15 1.35
C GLU A 76 26.91 -0.23 1.09
N PRO A 77 27.45 -0.49 -0.11
CA PRO A 77 28.20 -1.71 -0.33
C PRO A 77 29.45 -1.61 0.53
N SER A 78 29.66 -2.61 1.39
CA SER A 78 30.98 -2.91 1.93
C SER A 78 31.96 -3.02 0.77
N ASP A 79 32.76 -1.97 0.55
CA ASP A 79 33.90 -1.92 -0.36
C ASP A 79 34.98 -2.90 0.10
N GLU A 80 34.85 -4.21 -0.17
CA GLU A 80 35.97 -5.16 -0.11
C GLU A 80 35.80 -6.30 -1.13
N ASP A 81 36.18 -6.07 -2.40
CA ASP A 81 36.88 -7.11 -3.15
C ASP A 81 37.88 -6.52 -4.18
N GLN A 82 39.12 -6.44 -3.69
CA GLN A 82 40.37 -6.72 -4.41
C GLN A 82 40.90 -5.70 -5.44
N THR A 83 41.78 -4.87 -4.89
CA THR A 83 42.98 -4.30 -5.52
C THR A 83 43.83 -5.39 -6.20
N ASN A 84 44.04 -5.26 -7.53
CA ASN A 84 45.24 -5.52 -8.38
C ASN A 84 46.12 -6.78 -8.19
N PRO A 85 46.75 -7.37 -9.24
CA PRO A 85 47.58 -6.69 -10.26
C PRO A 85 47.27 -6.98 -11.75
#